data_AF-A0AAE7J5U8-F1
#
_entry.id   AF-A0AAE7J5U8-F1
#
_cell.length_a   1.000
_cell.length_b   1.000
_cell.length_c   1.000
_cell.angle_alpha   90.00
_cell.angle_beta   90.00
_cell.angle_gamma   90.00
#
_symmetry.space_group_name_H-M   'P 1'
#
loop_
_entity.id
_entity.type
_entity.pdbx_description
1 polymer ?
#
loop_
_entity_poly.entity_id
_entity_poly.type
_entity_poly.pdbx_seq_one_letter_code
_entity_poly.pdbx_strand_id
1 'polypeptide(L)'
;MNYLLHLSAVGLSACSLAAASISFGNAAQAQAITFRCYDRASGALVAVSTIDLTTPQVSCTSSTEPESSSAPDPGEAPAPGNAAIPGSSANDPLAARRSINLARDTAIRLNGGLSVYRPASCMFAGATGNPCLSRENDDFVFNIPGGPPGWEQSGDAPSIQTILKIAADGRSVLNELYNGPPQTN
;
A
#
# COMPACT_ATOMS: atom_id res chain seq x y z
N MET A 1 49.18 38.57 -13.97
CA MET A 1 48.95 39.88 -13.33
C MET A 1 47.70 39.82 -12.47
N ASN A 2 47.90 40.13 -11.20
CA ASN A 2 46.98 40.71 -10.20
C ASN A 2 45.81 39.87 -9.66
N TYR A 3 46.05 39.36 -8.46
CA TYR A 3 45.11 39.21 -7.35
C TYR A 3 44.50 40.57 -6.98
N LEU A 4 43.22 40.59 -6.61
CA LEU A 4 42.64 41.70 -5.84
C LEU A 4 41.64 41.14 -4.82
N LEU A 5 42.15 41.00 -3.60
CA LEU A 5 41.40 40.84 -2.36
C LEU A 5 40.54 42.09 -2.14
N HIS A 6 39.29 41.92 -1.71
CA HIS A 6 38.58 42.98 -1.00
C HIS A 6 38.01 42.43 0.30
N LEU A 7 38.55 42.98 1.39
CA LEU A 7 38.24 42.74 2.79
C LEU A 7 37.35 43.92 3.25
N SER A 8 36.21 43.65 3.89
CA SER A 8 35.47 44.62 4.72
C SER A 8 34.54 43.84 5.64
N ALA A 9 34.88 43.65 6.92
CA ALA A 9 34.70 44.58 8.04
C ALA A 9 33.33 44.41 8.74
N VAL A 10 33.37 43.58 9.80
CA VAL A 10 32.74 43.72 11.12
C VAL A 10 31.46 44.55 11.23
N GLY A 11 30.36 43.87 11.56
CA GLY A 11 29.18 44.44 12.20
C GLY A 11 28.72 43.54 13.35
N LEU A 12 29.28 43.76 14.55
CA LEU A 12 28.82 43.15 15.81
C LEU A 12 27.47 43.77 16.19
N SER A 13 26.37 43.15 15.77
CA SER A 13 25.04 43.47 16.30
C SER A 13 24.79 42.61 17.55
N ALA A 14 25.07 43.20 18.72
CA ALA A 14 24.59 42.69 19.99
C ALA A 14 23.10 43.01 20.09
N CYS A 15 22.25 42.00 19.87
CA CYS A 15 20.81 42.10 20.13
C CYS A 15 20.49 41.15 21.29
N SER A 16 20.04 41.75 22.39
CA SER A 16 19.79 41.14 23.70
C SER A 16 18.82 39.95 23.63
N LEU A 17 19.24 38.79 24.16
CA LEU A 17 18.35 37.66 24.42
C LEU A 17 17.59 37.92 25.73
N ALA A 18 16.37 38.43 25.63
CA ALA A 18 15.40 38.38 26.72
C ALA A 18 14.85 36.94 26.81
N ALA A 19 15.34 36.16 27.77
CA ALA A 19 14.78 34.84 28.07
C ALA A 19 13.43 35.01 28.80
N ALA A 20 12.34 35.08 28.03
CA ALA A 20 11.00 34.91 28.58
C ALA A 20 10.74 33.42 28.79
N SER A 21 10.77 32.98 30.03
CA SER A 21 10.41 31.62 30.44
C SER A 21 8.92 31.39 30.22
N ILE A 22 8.52 30.94 29.03
CA ILE A 22 7.15 30.50 28.79
C ILE A 22 7.01 29.11 29.42
N SER A 23 6.33 29.04 30.56
CA SER A 23 5.88 27.78 31.15
C SER A 23 4.78 27.18 30.26
N PHE A 24 5.16 26.37 29.28
CA PHE A 24 4.20 25.52 28.58
C PHE A 24 3.81 24.37 29.51
N GLY A 25 2.70 24.53 30.23
CA GLY A 25 2.01 23.41 30.83
C GLY A 25 1.49 22.52 29.70
N ASN A 26 2.18 21.42 29.41
CA ASN A 26 1.67 20.39 28.50
C ASN A 26 0.51 19.67 29.19
N ALA A 27 -0.69 20.21 29.09
CA ALA A 27 -1.89 19.39 29.23
C ALA A 27 -1.93 18.47 28.01
N ALA A 28 -1.53 17.21 28.17
CA ALA A 28 -1.73 16.18 27.17
C ALA A 28 -3.23 16.04 26.95
N GLN A 29 -3.77 16.66 25.90
CA GLN A 29 -5.14 16.46 25.48
C GLN A 29 -5.24 15.03 24.94
N ALA A 30 -5.81 14.13 25.74
CA ALA A 30 -6.21 12.81 25.27
C ALA A 30 -7.28 13.01 24.18
N GLN A 31 -6.88 12.97 22.92
CA GLN A 31 -7.79 12.99 21.80
C GLN A 31 -8.49 11.64 21.78
N ALA A 32 -9.77 11.61 22.16
CA ALA A 32 -10.61 10.43 22.03
C ALA A 32 -10.66 10.03 20.55
N ILE A 33 -9.89 9.01 20.16
CA ILE A 33 -9.87 8.50 18.79
C ILE A 33 -11.22 7.81 18.57
N THR A 34 -12.08 8.45 17.79
CA THR A 34 -13.40 7.91 17.45
C THR A 34 -13.26 6.96 16.27
N PHE A 35 -13.56 5.69 16.46
CA PHE A 35 -13.55 4.70 15.37
C PHE A 35 -14.91 4.69 14.67
N ARG A 36 -14.88 4.83 13.35
CA ARG A 36 -16.06 4.84 12.49
C ARG A 36 -16.10 3.59 11.63
N CYS A 37 -17.15 2.79 11.77
CA CYS A 37 -17.37 1.59 10.98
C CYS A 37 -18.23 1.94 9.77
N TYR A 38 -17.78 1.58 8.58
CA TYR A 38 -18.50 1.79 7.33
C TYR A 38 -18.89 0.46 6.71
N ASP A 39 -20.08 0.40 6.13
CA ASP A 39 -20.52 -0.73 5.30
C ASP A 39 -19.62 -0.85 4.07
N ARG A 40 -19.18 -2.07 3.77
CA ARG A 40 -18.20 -2.31 2.70
C ARG A 40 -18.81 -2.08 1.30
N ALA A 41 -20.10 -2.35 1.12
CA ALA A 41 -20.74 -2.28 -0.18
C ALA A 41 -21.15 -0.84 -0.54
N SER A 42 -21.67 -0.09 0.42
CA SER A 42 -22.24 1.25 0.23
C SER A 42 -21.34 2.38 0.73
N GLY A 43 -20.35 2.09 1.57
CA GLY A 43 -19.56 3.12 2.26
C GLY A 43 -20.37 3.92 3.29
N ALA A 44 -21.59 3.51 3.60
CA ALA A 44 -22.43 4.16 4.60
C ALA A 44 -21.87 3.94 6.01
N LEU A 45 -21.91 4.95 6.87
CA LEU A 45 -21.52 4.81 8.27
C LEU A 45 -22.55 3.92 8.99
N VAL A 46 -22.12 2.78 9.52
CA VAL A 46 -23.00 1.82 10.20
C VAL A 46 -22.88 1.87 11.72
N ALA A 47 -21.74 2.29 12.26
CA ALA A 47 -21.55 2.42 13.69
C ALA A 47 -20.42 3.41 14.03
N VAL A 48 -20.47 3.96 15.24
CA VAL A 48 -19.41 4.78 15.82
C VAL A 48 -19.06 4.18 17.18
N SER A 49 -17.77 3.96 17.41
CA SER A 49 -17.25 3.47 18.67
C SER A 49 -16.38 4.55 19.32
N THR A 50 -16.75 4.92 20.54
CA THR A 50 -16.01 5.86 21.39
C THR A 50 -15.13 5.11 22.39
N ILE A 51 -14.67 3.90 22.06
CA ILE A 51 -13.80 3.12 22.95
C ILE A 51 -12.56 3.93 23.26
N ASP A 52 -12.45 4.31 24.53
CA ASP A 52 -11.26 4.94 25.09
C ASP A 52 -10.21 3.87 25.36
N LEU A 53 -9.28 3.71 24.40
CA LEU A 53 -8.14 2.79 24.47
C LEU A 53 -7.18 3.09 25.64
N THR A 54 -7.36 4.21 26.35
CA THR A 54 -6.57 4.53 27.55
C THR A 54 -7.13 3.87 28.81
N THR A 55 -8.30 3.24 28.75
CA THR A 55 -8.85 2.47 29.86
C THR A 55 -8.39 1.00 29.81
N PRO A 56 -7.78 0.44 30.88
CA PRO A 56 -7.19 -0.90 30.89
C PRO A 56 -8.22 -2.06 30.84
N GLN A 57 -9.50 -1.75 30.63
CA GLN A 57 -10.60 -2.73 30.60
C GLN A 57 -10.72 -3.45 29.24
N VAL A 58 -10.01 -2.99 28.20
CA VAL A 58 -10.03 -3.63 26.88
C VAL A 58 -8.88 -4.63 26.79
N SER A 59 -9.01 -5.78 27.47
CA SER A 59 -8.11 -6.92 27.27
C SER A 59 -8.69 -7.86 26.20
N CYS A 60 -7.93 -8.09 25.14
CA CYS A 60 -8.23 -9.08 24.11
C CYS A 60 -8.25 -10.48 24.74
N THR A 61 -9.43 -11.09 24.90
CA THR A 61 -9.52 -12.52 25.22
C THR A 61 -9.37 -13.33 23.94
N SER A 62 -8.43 -14.26 23.91
CA SER A 62 -8.25 -15.21 22.82
C SER A 62 -9.50 -16.05 22.60
N SER A 63 -10.04 -16.04 21.38
CA SER A 63 -11.14 -16.91 20.99
C SER A 63 -10.63 -18.34 20.86
N THR A 64 -10.89 -19.17 21.88
CA THR A 64 -10.62 -20.60 21.84
C THR A 64 -11.92 -21.38 22.04
N GLU A 65 -12.25 -22.15 20.98
CA GLU A 65 -13.07 -23.38 20.91
C GLU A 65 -14.61 -23.31 20.99
N PRO A 66 -15.35 -24.34 20.48
CA PRO A 66 -15.05 -25.32 19.41
C PRO A 66 -16.21 -25.48 18.38
N GLU A 67 -16.00 -26.27 17.32
CA GLU A 67 -17.04 -26.77 16.41
C GLU A 67 -18.21 -27.43 17.17
N SER A 68 -19.45 -27.02 16.87
CA SER A 68 -20.61 -27.90 16.98
C SER A 68 -21.73 -27.46 16.03
N SER A 69 -22.13 -28.43 15.22
CA SER A 69 -23.05 -28.41 14.10
C SER A 69 -24.52 -28.41 14.53
N SER A 70 -25.37 -27.68 13.81
CA SER A 70 -26.81 -27.98 13.67
C SER A 70 -27.45 -27.23 12.48
N ALA A 71 -27.53 -27.95 11.34
CA ALA A 71 -28.62 -28.02 10.35
C ALA A 71 -29.17 -26.76 9.62
N PRO A 72 -29.77 -26.94 8.41
CA PRO A 72 -30.01 -25.87 7.44
C PRO A 72 -31.41 -25.27 7.60
N ASP A 73 -31.54 -23.94 7.48
CA ASP A 73 -32.83 -23.28 7.34
C ASP A 73 -33.28 -23.29 5.85
N PRO A 74 -34.44 -23.88 5.52
CA PRO A 74 -34.97 -23.95 4.17
C PRO A 74 -35.98 -22.82 3.92
N GLY A 75 -35.61 -21.86 3.08
CA GLY A 75 -36.58 -20.99 2.42
C GLY A 75 -36.18 -19.52 2.38
N GLU A 76 -35.53 -19.12 1.29
CA GLU A 76 -35.90 -17.86 0.64
C GLU A 76 -35.79 -18.08 -0.87
N ALA A 77 -36.88 -17.79 -1.58
CA ALA A 77 -37.15 -18.10 -2.97
C ALA A 77 -36.18 -17.41 -3.98
N PRO A 78 -36.13 -17.85 -5.24
CA PRO A 78 -35.16 -17.35 -6.22
C PRO A 78 -35.61 -16.06 -6.93
N ALA A 79 -34.59 -15.28 -7.36
CA ALA A 79 -34.56 -14.26 -8.43
C ALA A 79 -34.95 -12.81 -8.04
N PRO A 80 -34.41 -11.75 -8.70
CA PRO A 80 -33.90 -11.72 -10.08
C PRO A 80 -32.46 -11.22 -10.27
N GLY A 81 -31.93 -11.56 -11.43
CA GLY A 81 -30.59 -11.19 -11.88
C GLY A 81 -30.38 -9.71 -12.21
N ASN A 82 -29.11 -9.44 -12.48
CA ASN A 82 -28.53 -8.29 -13.17
C ASN A 82 -28.65 -6.92 -12.49
N ALA A 83 -27.57 -6.54 -11.80
CA ALA A 83 -26.95 -5.23 -12.02
C ALA A 83 -25.45 -5.43 -12.24
N ALA A 84 -25.04 -5.39 -13.50
CA ALA A 84 -23.63 -5.18 -13.84
C ALA A 84 -23.16 -3.92 -13.11
N ILE A 85 -22.10 -4.04 -12.30
CA ILE A 85 -21.47 -2.87 -11.71
C ILE A 85 -20.89 -2.06 -12.89
N PRO A 86 -21.28 -0.77 -13.05
CA PRO A 86 -20.78 0.05 -14.14
C PRO A 86 -19.26 0.12 -14.09
N GLY A 87 -18.63 -0.10 -15.26
CA GLY A 87 -17.19 -0.22 -15.43
C GLY A 87 -16.41 0.90 -14.74
N SER A 88 -15.39 0.48 -13.99
CA SER A 88 -14.31 1.34 -13.51
C SER A 88 -13.77 2.14 -14.69
N SER A 89 -13.90 3.46 -14.65
CA SER A 89 -13.31 4.33 -15.67
C SER A 89 -11.79 4.18 -15.67
N ALA A 90 -11.15 4.27 -16.85
CA ALA A 90 -9.71 4.17 -17.07
C ALA A 90 -8.85 5.16 -16.23
N ASN A 91 -9.51 6.10 -15.54
CA ASN A 91 -8.89 7.14 -14.73
C ASN A 91 -9.07 6.93 -13.21
N ASP A 92 -9.50 5.76 -12.72
CA ASP A 92 -9.55 5.47 -11.28
C ASP A 92 -8.11 5.44 -10.70
N PRO A 93 -7.69 6.43 -9.88
CA PRO A 93 -6.35 6.43 -9.29
C PRO A 93 -6.12 5.23 -8.35
N LEU A 94 -7.20 4.64 -7.84
CA LEU A 94 -7.16 3.44 -7.02
C LEU A 94 -6.93 2.18 -7.86
N ALA A 95 -7.35 2.15 -9.13
CA ALA A 95 -7.09 1.01 -10.02
C ALA A 95 -5.60 0.74 -10.19
N ALA A 96 -4.78 1.78 -10.36
CA ALA A 96 -3.33 1.63 -10.47
C ALA A 96 -2.69 1.10 -9.18
N ARG A 97 -3.17 1.51 -8.00
CA ARG A 97 -2.66 0.98 -6.74
C ARG A 97 -3.11 -0.46 -6.48
N ARG A 98 -4.36 -0.80 -6.85
CA ARG A 98 -4.85 -2.18 -6.80
C ARG A 98 -4.05 -3.08 -7.74
N SER A 99 -3.78 -2.63 -8.97
CA SER A 99 -3.06 -3.42 -9.97
C SER A 99 -1.62 -3.70 -9.54
N ILE A 100 -0.91 -2.74 -8.92
CA ILE A 100 0.43 -2.97 -8.35
C ILE A 100 0.40 -4.07 -7.29
N ASN A 101 -0.55 -4.00 -6.35
CA ASN A 101 -0.65 -5.01 -5.29
C ASN A 101 -1.01 -6.39 -5.87
N LEU A 102 -1.98 -6.44 -6.78
CA LEU A 102 -2.38 -7.68 -7.45
C LEU A 102 -1.23 -8.31 -8.24
N ALA A 103 -0.46 -7.50 -8.98
CA ALA A 103 0.73 -7.94 -9.71
C ALA A 103 1.80 -8.49 -8.75
N ARG A 104 2.09 -7.76 -7.68
CA ARG A 104 3.09 -8.14 -6.67
C ARG A 104 2.75 -9.48 -6.04
N ASP A 105 1.52 -9.62 -5.53
CA ASP A 105 1.07 -10.83 -4.83
C ASP A 105 0.98 -12.03 -5.79
N THR A 106 0.59 -11.78 -7.05
CA THR A 106 0.59 -12.81 -8.09
C THR A 106 2.00 -13.30 -8.40
N ALA A 107 2.96 -12.40 -8.63
CA ALA A 107 4.35 -12.78 -8.88
C ALA A 107 4.97 -13.53 -7.69
N ILE A 108 4.69 -13.10 -6.46
CA ILE A 108 5.12 -13.81 -5.25
C ILE A 108 4.58 -15.24 -5.24
N ARG A 109 3.27 -15.40 -5.48
CA ARG A 109 2.62 -16.71 -5.47
C ARG A 109 3.15 -17.64 -6.56
N LEU A 110 3.33 -17.12 -7.78
CA LEU A 110 3.84 -17.89 -8.92
C LEU A 110 5.26 -18.40 -8.67
N ASN A 111 6.07 -17.65 -7.92
CA ASN A 111 7.48 -17.93 -7.70
C ASN A 111 7.78 -18.55 -6.33
N GLY A 112 6.79 -19.22 -5.72
CA GLY A 112 6.99 -20.04 -4.52
C GLY A 112 6.88 -19.30 -3.17
N GLY A 113 6.46 -18.04 -3.19
CA GLY A 113 6.17 -17.26 -1.98
C GLY A 113 7.37 -16.45 -1.45
N LEU A 114 7.10 -15.65 -0.42
CA LEU A 114 8.06 -14.69 0.13
C LEU A 114 9.31 -15.33 0.74
N SER A 115 9.26 -16.60 1.13
CA SER A 115 10.42 -17.32 1.68
C SER A 115 11.51 -17.61 0.65
N VAL A 116 11.15 -17.62 -0.65
CA VAL A 116 12.07 -17.98 -1.74
C VAL A 116 12.17 -16.89 -2.81
N TYR A 117 11.20 -15.99 -2.89
CA TYR A 117 11.14 -14.96 -3.92
C TYR A 117 10.78 -13.59 -3.33
N ARG A 118 11.50 -12.57 -3.79
CA ARG A 118 11.20 -11.16 -3.54
C ARG A 118 11.18 -10.39 -4.86
N PRO A 119 10.07 -9.70 -5.18
CA PRO A 119 10.03 -8.73 -6.28
C PRO A 119 11.03 -7.59 -6.05
N ALA A 120 11.47 -6.96 -7.14
CA ALA A 120 12.29 -5.75 -7.08
C ALA A 120 11.57 -4.57 -6.39
N SER A 121 12.37 -3.63 -5.88
CA SER A 121 11.94 -2.44 -5.14
C SER A 121 10.90 -1.59 -5.88
N CYS A 122 10.96 -1.54 -7.22
CA CYS A 122 9.98 -0.85 -8.06
C CYS A 122 8.54 -1.29 -7.79
N MET A 123 8.31 -2.55 -7.42
CA MET A 123 6.97 -3.05 -7.12
C MET A 123 6.42 -2.51 -5.81
N PHE A 124 7.23 -1.87 -4.98
CA PHE A 124 6.80 -1.23 -3.73
C PHE A 124 6.62 0.29 -3.87
N ALA A 125 6.99 0.85 -5.03
CA ALA A 125 6.72 2.24 -5.37
C ALA A 125 5.25 2.45 -5.79
N GLY A 126 4.81 3.71 -5.82
CA GLY A 126 3.53 4.10 -6.40
C GLY A 126 3.48 3.88 -7.91
N ALA A 127 2.35 4.18 -8.56
CA ALA A 127 2.20 4.01 -10.01
C ALA A 127 2.91 5.09 -10.84
N THR A 128 3.05 6.30 -10.30
CA THR A 128 3.67 7.42 -10.99
C THR A 128 5.17 7.18 -11.18
N GLY A 129 5.64 7.15 -12.43
CA GLY A 129 7.06 6.99 -12.74
C GLY A 129 7.64 5.61 -12.36
N ASN A 130 6.79 4.60 -12.20
CA ASN A 130 7.22 3.27 -11.81
C ASN A 130 7.87 2.54 -13.00
N PRO A 131 9.15 2.14 -12.92
CA PRO A 131 9.84 1.49 -14.04
C PRO A 131 9.33 0.07 -14.34
N CYS A 132 8.64 -0.56 -13.39
CA CYS A 132 8.08 -1.89 -13.55
C CYS A 132 6.65 -1.88 -14.07
N LEU A 133 6.07 -0.71 -14.32
CA LEU A 133 4.71 -0.54 -14.81
C LEU A 133 4.70 0.19 -16.15
N SER A 134 4.03 -0.40 -17.13
CA SER A 134 3.66 0.22 -18.40
C SER A 134 2.15 0.08 -18.63
N ARG A 135 1.63 0.77 -19.66
CA ARG A 135 0.25 0.63 -20.11
C ARG A 135 0.19 0.07 -21.52
N GLU A 136 -0.82 -0.76 -21.76
CA GLU A 136 -1.14 -1.28 -23.08
C GLU A 136 -2.67 -1.32 -23.24
N ASN A 137 -3.24 -0.48 -24.12
CA ASN A 137 -4.69 -0.38 -24.32
C ASN A 137 -5.48 -0.20 -23.00
N ASP A 138 -5.03 0.74 -22.15
CA ASP A 138 -5.54 1.03 -20.80
C ASP A 138 -5.32 -0.05 -19.73
N ASP A 139 -4.93 -1.26 -20.11
CA ASP A 139 -4.51 -2.31 -19.18
C ASP A 139 -3.12 -2.01 -18.60
N PHE A 140 -2.87 -2.53 -17.40
CA PHE A 140 -1.58 -2.43 -16.75
C PHE A 140 -0.71 -3.62 -17.15
N VAL A 141 0.49 -3.35 -17.66
CA VAL A 141 1.50 -4.37 -17.92
C VAL A 141 2.63 -4.19 -16.93
N PHE A 142 2.91 -5.24 -16.17
CA PHE A 142 3.97 -5.24 -15.18
C PHE A 142 5.13 -6.09 -15.66
N ASN A 143 6.33 -5.50 -15.66
CA ASN A 143 7.59 -6.20 -15.83
C ASN A 143 8.26 -6.25 -14.45
N ILE A 144 8.27 -7.45 -13.85
CA ILE A 144 8.63 -7.68 -12.44
C ILE A 144 9.91 -8.51 -12.37
N PRO A 145 11.09 -7.88 -12.29
CA PRO A 145 12.30 -8.58 -11.91
C PRO A 145 12.21 -9.01 -10.45
N GLY A 146 12.75 -10.17 -10.12
CA GLY A 146 12.82 -10.66 -8.74
C GLY A 146 13.84 -11.78 -8.56
N GLY A 147 14.09 -12.12 -7.31
CA GLY A 147 15.12 -13.07 -6.94
C GLY A 147 14.98 -13.56 -5.49
N PRO A 148 15.97 -14.30 -4.97
CA PRO A 148 15.94 -14.78 -3.58
C PRO A 148 15.90 -13.62 -2.58
N PRO A 149 15.34 -13.81 -1.36
CA PRO A 149 15.32 -12.74 -0.36
C PRO A 149 16.71 -12.14 -0.12
N GLY A 150 16.82 -10.81 -0.25
CA GLY A 150 18.09 -10.09 -0.12
C GLY A 150 18.80 -9.75 -1.44
N TRP A 151 18.38 -10.34 -2.58
CA TRP A 151 19.11 -10.24 -3.86
C TRP A 151 19.43 -8.79 -4.26
N GLU A 152 18.44 -7.90 -4.19
CA GLU A 152 18.60 -6.50 -4.62
C GLU A 152 19.50 -5.72 -3.66
N GLN A 153 19.46 -6.04 -2.35
CA GLN A 153 20.32 -5.40 -1.35
C GLN A 153 21.79 -5.83 -1.50
N SER A 154 22.01 -7.06 -1.95
CA SER A 154 23.34 -7.58 -2.27
C SER A 154 23.88 -7.10 -3.62
N GLY A 155 23.06 -6.45 -4.44
CA GLY A 155 23.41 -6.03 -5.80
C GLY A 155 23.44 -7.20 -6.80
N ASP A 156 22.83 -8.33 -6.46
CA ASP A 156 22.72 -9.47 -7.35
C ASP A 156 21.78 -9.13 -8.52
N ALA A 157 21.94 -9.84 -9.64
CA ALA A 157 20.97 -9.79 -10.73
C ALA A 157 19.67 -10.52 -10.31
N PRO A 158 18.50 -10.11 -10.86
CA PRO A 158 17.29 -10.89 -10.66
C PRO A 158 17.48 -12.30 -11.21
N SER A 159 16.87 -13.30 -10.57
CA SER A 159 16.91 -14.69 -11.04
C SER A 159 15.66 -15.07 -11.84
N ILE A 160 14.57 -14.31 -11.67
CA ILE A 160 13.29 -14.52 -12.35
C ILE A 160 12.77 -13.17 -12.84
N GLN A 161 12.21 -13.20 -14.05
CA GLN A 161 11.43 -12.15 -14.66
C GLN A 161 9.99 -12.65 -14.81
N THR A 162 9.04 -11.90 -14.23
CA THR A 162 7.61 -12.15 -14.41
C THR A 162 7.00 -10.99 -15.19
N ILE A 163 6.19 -11.25 -16.21
CA ILE A 163 5.45 -10.24 -16.96
C ILE A 163 3.96 -10.56 -16.89
N LEU A 164 3.19 -9.65 -16.30
CA LEU A 164 1.75 -9.81 -16.08
C LEU A 164 0.97 -8.70 -16.78
N LYS A 165 -0.17 -9.05 -17.37
CA LYS A 165 -1.16 -8.09 -17.84
C LYS A 165 -2.37 -8.11 -16.90
N ILE A 166 -2.75 -6.94 -16.39
CA ILE A 166 -3.83 -6.74 -15.43
C ILE A 166 -4.85 -5.80 -16.04
N ALA A 167 -6.13 -6.11 -15.85
CA ALA A 167 -7.23 -5.31 -16.37
C ALA A 167 -7.13 -3.84 -15.93
N ALA A 168 -7.64 -2.94 -16.76
CA ALA A 168 -7.67 -1.49 -16.50
C ALA A 168 -8.30 -1.07 -15.16
N ASP A 169 -9.16 -1.90 -14.55
CA ASP A 169 -9.76 -1.66 -13.23
C ASP A 169 -8.87 -2.08 -12.04
N GLY A 170 -7.76 -2.77 -12.34
CA GLY A 170 -6.79 -3.29 -11.40
C GLY A 170 -7.27 -4.49 -10.59
N ARG A 171 -8.33 -5.20 -11.01
CA ARG A 171 -8.99 -6.24 -10.21
C ARG A 171 -8.72 -7.66 -10.66
N SER A 172 -8.30 -7.88 -11.89
CA SER A 172 -8.05 -9.22 -12.43
C SER A 172 -6.75 -9.29 -13.21
N VAL A 173 -6.05 -10.42 -13.06
CA VAL A 173 -4.95 -10.78 -13.96
C VAL A 173 -5.59 -11.28 -15.24
N LEU A 174 -5.31 -10.61 -16.35
CA LEU A 174 -5.78 -11.02 -17.66
C LEU A 174 -4.91 -12.17 -18.16
N ASN A 175 -3.58 -11.95 -18.24
CA ASN A 175 -2.62 -12.93 -18.72
C ASN A 175 -1.31 -12.89 -17.91
N GLU A 176 -0.69 -14.06 -17.76
CA GLU A 176 0.74 -14.19 -17.48
C GLU A 176 1.48 -14.25 -18.81
N LEU A 177 2.08 -13.13 -19.22
CA LEU A 177 2.77 -13.03 -20.50
C LEU A 177 4.13 -13.75 -20.47
N TYR A 178 4.76 -13.80 -19.30
CA TYR A 178 6.04 -14.49 -19.09
C TYR A 178 6.29 -14.78 -17.61
N ASN A 179 6.91 -15.91 -17.30
CA ASN A 179 7.49 -16.18 -15.98
C ASN A 179 8.67 -17.15 -16.10
N GLY A 180 9.89 -16.67 -15.88
CA GLY A 180 11.10 -17.49 -16.08
C GLY A 180 12.39 -16.72 -15.89
N PRO A 181 13.55 -17.25 -16.32
CA PRO A 181 14.82 -16.55 -16.23
C PRO A 181 14.78 -15.18 -16.94
N PRO A 182 15.49 -14.15 -16.45
CA PRO A 182 15.53 -12.86 -17.13
C PRO A 182 16.02 -12.97 -18.57
N GLN A 183 15.26 -12.39 -19.49
CA GLN A 183 15.66 -12.29 -20.88
C GLN A 183 16.69 -11.17 -21.02
N THR A 184 17.90 -11.50 -21.45
CA THR A 184 18.89 -10.51 -21.86
C THR A 184 18.46 -9.96 -23.23
N ASN A 185 18.28 -8.65 -23.33
CA ASN A 185 18.10 -7.95 -24.60
C ASN A 185 19.47 -7.69 -25.22
#